data_AF-A0A970IUE6-F1
#
_entry.id   AF-A0A970IUE6-F1
#
_cell.length_a   1.000
_cell.length_b   1.000
_cell.length_c   1.000
_cell.angle_alpha   90.00
_cell.angle_beta   90.00
_cell.angle_gamma   90.00
#
_symmetry.space_group_name_H-M   'P 1'
#
loop_
_entity.id
_entity.type
_entity.pdbx_description
1 polymer ?
#
loop_
_entity_poly.entity_id
_entity_poly.type
_entity_poly.pdbx_seq_one_letter_code
_entity_poly.pdbx_strand_id
1 'polypeptide(L)'
;MRRLGKIKWFGTYNSKTDSFNDYGFIQDKKGSIYFNKKSVLSKGKSLDSGVWVTYNKRENREGRFFAEDVLVLENEVDFQVFLDYFQDSWEGISEDPYLSKAFFRYILKYDLKLTEQSIMRNTRHLYPDDQKALVKALYRNPKSIRIMRKFLTDSWFLNYLIENRDNLYKTEGVYYISCLREVLIKLKEEKYWEKLYDSEIIFKSDIWEIAPSVVKVKILTRQNINTLYNNEITRKNIEHIYYIITSADDKEKTELLGLLPEHLKFEPEIYSLLRPIDKLEMLLSNSEFYKKELDLEQEILMNFPLISEKEKYEIAGYLPEKLKMNSLIISYIPPVEQVNILSSMNRDTIEKYWGLCSKKVKTMFIFRNFDNVGYLKDITTEKYIKHLIDMTIAKDKNKAFVLMHSELQNDIVEQAWNLESELDYKPLLPKCNNRYAVYCEGRPWEDKAYCPRTGRACRLDNDSSNNGFYYTQGAKIYPDISLDWTHWSMIEFLSALNVSPRLPELFNSNEYTNRVAGWLNRLIEIRERLKCNVCGKPLKSNMEYSKNLARYNSTVFYCPDNHGGQIYISHCWSCHKIIDSRECQHRDEGGFYVCTNCGSGSKALTVIRD
;
A
#
# COMPACT_ATOMS: atom_id res chain seq x y z
N MET A 1 7.09 -50.02 -49.72
CA MET A 1 6.45 -49.10 -48.77
C MET A 1 5.72 -48.04 -49.57
N ARG A 2 4.45 -47.88 -49.28
CA ARG A 2 3.56 -46.96 -49.98
C ARG A 2 3.79 -45.55 -49.44
N ARG A 3 3.78 -44.55 -50.31
CA ARG A 3 4.19 -43.17 -50.04
C ARG A 3 3.13 -42.20 -50.53
N LEU A 4 3.12 -40.99 -49.98
CA LEU A 4 2.24 -39.90 -50.36
C LEU A 4 3.01 -38.81 -51.11
N GLY A 5 2.43 -38.24 -52.17
CA GLY A 5 2.98 -37.09 -52.89
C GLY A 5 1.94 -36.36 -53.73
N LYS A 6 2.28 -35.21 -54.30
CA LYS A 6 1.42 -34.44 -55.22
C LYS A 6 1.82 -34.71 -56.66
N ILE A 7 0.86 -34.80 -57.57
CA ILE A 7 1.17 -34.79 -59.01
C ILE A 7 1.84 -33.45 -59.34
N LYS A 8 3.07 -33.51 -59.87
CA LYS A 8 3.78 -32.33 -60.39
C LYS A 8 3.28 -31.97 -61.78
N TRP A 9 3.12 -32.99 -62.61
CA TRP A 9 2.46 -32.94 -63.92
C TRP A 9 2.28 -34.37 -64.43
N PHE A 10 1.32 -34.56 -65.33
CA PHE A 10 1.05 -35.82 -66.01
C PHE A 10 0.49 -35.53 -67.39
N GLY A 11 0.88 -36.30 -68.41
CA GLY A 11 0.22 -36.18 -69.72
C GLY A 11 0.53 -34.88 -70.46
N THR A 12 1.73 -34.31 -70.34
CA THR A 12 2.09 -33.09 -71.08
C THR A 12 2.27 -33.38 -72.57
N TYR A 13 1.86 -32.44 -73.44
CA TYR A 13 2.03 -32.56 -74.88
C TYR A 13 3.51 -32.43 -75.26
N ASN A 14 4.02 -33.39 -76.03
CA ASN A 14 5.38 -33.40 -76.51
C ASN A 14 5.41 -32.98 -77.98
N SER A 15 5.84 -31.74 -78.23
CA SER A 15 5.92 -31.18 -79.59
C SER A 15 6.91 -31.90 -80.50
N LYS A 16 7.86 -32.68 -79.96
CA LYS A 16 8.82 -33.45 -80.77
C LYS A 16 8.23 -34.74 -81.31
N THR A 17 7.25 -35.33 -80.62
CA THR A 17 6.64 -36.62 -80.99
C THR A 17 5.18 -36.47 -81.38
N ASP A 18 4.68 -35.24 -81.47
CA ASP A 18 3.29 -34.88 -81.76
C ASP A 18 2.27 -35.73 -80.99
N SER A 19 2.54 -35.94 -79.70
CA SER A 19 1.77 -36.84 -78.85
C SER A 19 1.83 -36.43 -77.39
N PHE A 20 0.81 -36.78 -76.61
CA PHE A 20 0.82 -36.62 -75.17
C PHE A 20 1.67 -37.71 -74.51
N ASN A 21 2.49 -37.31 -73.54
CA ASN A 21 3.32 -38.24 -72.78
C ASN A 21 2.46 -39.18 -71.93
N ASP A 22 2.63 -40.50 -72.05
CA ASP A 22 1.96 -41.47 -71.17
C ASP A 22 2.66 -41.62 -69.81
N TYR A 23 3.31 -40.55 -69.32
CA TYR A 23 4.03 -40.54 -68.05
C TYR A 23 3.92 -39.18 -67.37
N GLY A 24 4.34 -39.13 -66.11
CA GLY A 24 4.34 -37.93 -65.30
C GLY A 24 5.34 -38.03 -64.16
N PHE A 25 5.29 -37.02 -63.28
CA PHE A 25 6.10 -36.98 -62.06
C PHE A 25 5.24 -36.67 -60.85
N ILE A 26 5.50 -37.37 -59.76
CA ILE A 26 4.94 -37.11 -58.43
C ILE A 26 6.01 -36.40 -57.62
N GLN A 27 5.70 -35.27 -57.01
CA GLN A 27 6.55 -34.58 -56.06
C GLN A 27 6.23 -35.08 -54.64
N ASP A 28 7.18 -35.76 -54.00
CA ASP A 28 7.14 -36.10 -52.58
C ASP A 28 8.22 -35.33 -51.78
N LYS A 29 8.34 -35.61 -50.48
CA LYS A 29 9.35 -34.99 -49.58
C LYS A 29 10.80 -35.29 -49.98
N LYS A 30 11.05 -36.38 -50.73
CA LYS A 30 12.39 -36.82 -51.15
C LYS A 30 12.71 -36.45 -52.60
N GLY A 31 11.79 -35.81 -53.32
CA GLY A 31 12.00 -35.30 -54.66
C GLY A 31 10.88 -35.66 -55.63
N SER A 32 11.14 -35.43 -56.92
CA SER A 32 10.25 -35.86 -57.99
C SER A 32 10.50 -37.34 -58.33
N ILE A 33 9.45 -38.16 -58.42
CA ILE A 33 9.51 -39.55 -58.85
C ILE A 33 8.70 -39.76 -60.13
N TYR A 34 9.31 -40.44 -61.09
CA TYR A 34 8.68 -40.77 -62.37
C TYR A 34 7.58 -41.82 -62.19
N PHE A 35 6.48 -41.71 -62.92
CA PHE A 35 5.48 -42.78 -63.04
C PHE A 35 4.93 -42.86 -64.47
N ASN A 36 4.51 -44.06 -64.87
CA ASN A 36 3.85 -44.28 -66.15
C ASN A 36 2.33 -44.35 -65.96
N LYS A 37 1.55 -43.98 -66.98
CA LYS A 37 0.09 -44.09 -67.01
C LYS A 37 -0.41 -45.51 -66.68
N LYS A 38 0.32 -46.54 -67.10
CA LYS A 38 -0.01 -47.95 -66.79
C LYS A 38 0.04 -48.28 -65.30
N SER A 39 0.77 -47.48 -64.52
CA SER A 39 0.89 -47.63 -63.07
C SER A 39 -0.24 -46.95 -62.30
N VAL A 40 -1.18 -46.27 -62.97
CA VAL A 40 -2.28 -45.54 -62.33
C VAL A 40 -3.47 -46.48 -62.13
N LEU A 41 -3.85 -46.69 -60.86
CA LEU A 41 -4.97 -47.53 -60.45
C LEU A 41 -6.31 -46.77 -60.41
N SER A 42 -6.28 -45.44 -60.29
CA SER A 42 -7.48 -44.59 -60.25
C SER A 42 -8.11 -44.40 -61.63
N LYS A 43 -8.87 -45.40 -62.11
CA LYS A 43 -9.62 -45.29 -63.36
C LYS A 43 -10.62 -44.12 -63.31
N GLY A 44 -10.58 -43.24 -64.31
CA GLY A 44 -11.57 -42.17 -64.51
C GLY A 44 -11.39 -40.91 -63.66
N LYS A 45 -10.30 -40.78 -62.89
CA LYS A 45 -9.95 -39.54 -62.17
C LYS A 45 -8.85 -38.79 -62.91
N SER A 46 -8.93 -37.46 -63.00
CA SER A 46 -7.85 -36.66 -63.56
C SER A 46 -6.65 -36.66 -62.60
N LEU A 47 -5.44 -36.66 -63.18
CA LEU A 47 -4.18 -36.52 -62.46
C LEU A 47 -3.60 -35.14 -62.76
N ASP A 48 -4.37 -34.11 -62.44
CA ASP A 48 -3.96 -32.73 -62.66
C ASP A 48 -2.84 -32.34 -61.68
N SER A 49 -2.06 -31.32 -62.04
CA SER A 49 -1.02 -30.79 -61.15
C SER A 49 -1.62 -30.38 -59.81
N GLY A 50 -0.99 -30.79 -58.72
CA GLY A 50 -1.41 -30.53 -57.34
C GLY A 50 -2.22 -31.65 -56.70
N VAL A 51 -2.80 -32.57 -57.46
CA VAL A 51 -3.61 -33.67 -56.93
C VAL A 51 -2.76 -34.60 -56.05
N TRP A 52 -3.23 -34.90 -54.85
CA TRP A 52 -2.57 -35.87 -53.97
C TRP A 52 -2.78 -37.31 -54.43
N VAL A 53 -1.69 -38.07 -54.44
CA VAL A 53 -1.68 -39.49 -54.78
C VAL A 53 -0.83 -40.29 -53.80
N THR A 54 -1.17 -41.55 -53.63
CA THR A 54 -0.35 -42.56 -52.97
C THR A 54 0.26 -43.50 -54.00
N TYR A 55 1.46 -44.02 -53.71
CA TYR A 55 2.17 -44.87 -54.66
C TYR A 55 3.21 -45.76 -53.97
N ASN A 56 3.59 -46.87 -54.59
CA ASN A 56 4.71 -47.71 -54.18
C ASN A 56 6.00 -47.29 -54.88
N LYS A 57 7.04 -46.93 -54.13
CA LYS A 57 8.37 -46.68 -54.71
C LYS A 57 9.05 -48.00 -55.08
N ARG A 58 9.46 -48.13 -56.34
CA ARG A 58 10.22 -49.27 -56.90
C ARG A 58 11.52 -48.79 -57.53
N GLU A 59 12.46 -49.70 -57.68
CA GLU A 59 13.74 -49.49 -58.35
C GLU A 59 13.81 -50.43 -59.56
N ASN A 60 14.20 -49.90 -60.72
CA ASN A 60 14.40 -50.73 -61.91
C ASN A 60 15.80 -51.37 -61.90
N ARG A 61 16.08 -52.23 -62.90
CA ARG A 61 17.39 -52.91 -63.05
C ARG A 61 18.58 -51.95 -63.25
N GLU A 62 18.30 -50.70 -63.63
CA GLU A 62 19.30 -49.65 -63.86
C GLU A 62 19.50 -48.77 -62.61
N GLY A 63 18.89 -49.11 -61.48
CA GLY A 63 18.96 -48.34 -60.24
C GLY A 63 18.11 -47.06 -60.23
N ARG A 64 17.23 -46.88 -61.22
CA ARG A 64 16.34 -45.71 -61.30
C ARG A 64 15.04 -46.00 -60.56
N PHE A 65 14.63 -45.04 -59.74
CA PHE A 65 13.38 -45.15 -58.99
C PHE A 65 12.17 -44.68 -59.79
N PHE A 66 11.06 -45.41 -59.66
CA PHE A 66 9.76 -45.06 -60.23
C PHE A 66 8.63 -45.38 -59.26
N ALA A 67 7.46 -44.79 -59.50
CA ALA A 67 6.26 -45.00 -58.74
C ALA A 67 5.33 -45.99 -59.45
N GLU A 68 4.89 -46.98 -58.69
CA GLU A 68 3.95 -48.03 -59.08
C GLU A 68 2.67 -47.93 -58.24
N ASP A 69 1.57 -48.54 -58.67
CA ASP A 69 0.30 -48.56 -57.93
C ASP A 69 -0.21 -47.15 -57.52
N VAL A 70 -0.12 -46.18 -58.44
CA VAL A 70 -0.47 -44.78 -58.21
C VAL A 70 -1.99 -44.66 -58.05
N LEU A 71 -2.43 -44.14 -56.91
CA LEU A 71 -3.83 -44.02 -56.54
C LEU A 71 -4.11 -42.60 -56.04
N VAL A 72 -5.17 -41.96 -56.51
CA VAL A 72 -5.65 -40.69 -55.97
C VAL A 72 -6.00 -40.86 -54.49
N LEU A 73 -5.55 -39.93 -53.66
CA LEU A 73 -5.63 -40.01 -52.20
C LEU A 73 -7.05 -40.30 -51.67
N GLU A 74 -8.07 -39.76 -52.35
CA GLU A 74 -9.48 -39.99 -52.01
C GLU A 74 -9.86 -41.48 -52.00
N ASN A 75 -9.22 -42.29 -52.84
CA ASN A 75 -9.47 -43.72 -52.99
C ASN A 75 -8.58 -44.57 -52.08
N GLU A 76 -7.60 -43.98 -51.37
CA GLU A 76 -6.72 -44.73 -50.50
C GLU A 76 -7.48 -45.28 -49.29
N VAL A 77 -7.29 -46.57 -49.04
CA VAL A 77 -7.87 -47.30 -47.92
C VAL A 77 -6.81 -47.79 -46.94
N ASP A 78 -5.54 -47.82 -47.36
CA ASP A 78 -4.41 -48.17 -46.51
C ASP A 78 -4.10 -47.00 -45.56
N PHE A 79 -4.51 -47.17 -44.31
CA PHE A 79 -4.29 -46.19 -43.27
C PHE A 79 -2.81 -46.00 -42.91
N GLN A 80 -1.95 -46.99 -43.21
CA GLN A 80 -0.52 -46.93 -42.88
C GLN A 80 0.20 -45.83 -43.69
N VAL A 81 -0.28 -45.52 -44.89
CA VAL A 81 0.28 -44.45 -45.72
C VAL A 81 0.14 -43.08 -45.05
N PHE A 82 -1.00 -42.84 -44.40
CA PHE A 82 -1.23 -41.60 -43.65
C PHE A 82 -0.39 -41.58 -42.37
N LEU A 83 -0.23 -42.71 -41.69
CA LEU A 83 0.64 -42.84 -40.53
C LEU A 83 2.07 -42.43 -40.86
N ASP A 84 2.65 -43.04 -41.90
CA ASP A 84 4.03 -42.77 -42.30
C ASP A 84 4.21 -41.30 -42.73
N TYR A 85 3.20 -40.72 -43.39
CA TYR A 85 3.26 -39.33 -43.82
C TYR A 85 3.14 -38.32 -42.66
N PHE A 86 2.14 -38.50 -41.79
CA PHE A 86 1.83 -37.59 -40.69
C PHE A 86 2.71 -37.81 -39.46
N GLN A 87 3.45 -38.92 -39.35
CA GLN A 87 4.53 -39.02 -38.37
C GLN A 87 5.64 -38.00 -38.67
N ASP A 88 5.88 -37.71 -39.95
CA ASP A 88 7.02 -36.91 -40.40
C ASP A 88 6.71 -35.42 -40.63
N SER A 89 5.49 -35.03 -41.05
CA SER A 89 5.10 -33.61 -41.22
C SER A 89 3.58 -33.46 -41.30
N TRP A 90 3.08 -32.33 -40.80
CA TRP A 90 1.68 -31.92 -40.81
C TRP A 90 1.43 -30.69 -41.69
N GLU A 91 2.40 -30.29 -42.51
CA GLU A 91 2.30 -29.11 -43.36
C GLU A 91 1.25 -29.29 -44.47
N GLY A 92 0.49 -28.22 -44.72
CA GLY A 92 -0.45 -28.12 -45.86
C GLY A 92 -1.80 -28.84 -45.65
N ILE A 93 -2.14 -29.25 -44.43
CA ILE A 93 -3.40 -29.94 -44.11
C ILE A 93 -4.62 -29.05 -44.41
N SER A 94 -4.53 -27.75 -44.12
CA SER A 94 -5.59 -26.77 -44.37
C SER A 94 -5.65 -26.28 -45.82
N GLU A 95 -4.52 -26.34 -46.53
CA GLU A 95 -4.42 -25.90 -47.93
C GLU A 95 -5.14 -26.84 -48.91
N ASP A 96 -5.31 -28.11 -48.54
CA ASP A 96 -5.94 -29.12 -49.40
C ASP A 96 -7.11 -29.85 -48.71
N PRO A 97 -8.35 -29.71 -49.21
CA PRO A 97 -9.53 -30.33 -48.61
C PRO A 97 -9.47 -31.87 -48.52
N TYR A 98 -8.77 -32.53 -49.46
CA TYR A 98 -8.65 -33.99 -49.48
C TYR A 98 -7.61 -34.46 -48.47
N LEU A 99 -6.48 -33.76 -48.36
CA LEU A 99 -5.49 -34.03 -47.32
C LEU A 99 -6.10 -33.77 -45.93
N SER A 100 -6.88 -32.69 -45.79
CA SER A 100 -7.65 -32.40 -44.59
C SER A 100 -8.59 -33.56 -44.24
N LYS A 101 -9.46 -33.97 -45.18
CA LYS A 101 -10.39 -35.10 -45.01
C LYS A 101 -9.68 -36.40 -44.64
N ALA A 102 -8.54 -36.69 -45.26
CA ALA A 102 -7.69 -37.82 -44.94
C ALA A 102 -7.10 -37.73 -43.52
N PHE A 103 -6.61 -36.57 -43.13
CA PHE A 103 -6.12 -36.29 -41.78
C PHE A 103 -7.20 -36.45 -40.71
N PHE A 104 -8.43 -35.97 -40.97
CA PHE A 104 -9.57 -36.22 -40.08
C PHE A 104 -9.84 -37.72 -39.95
N ARG A 105 -9.89 -38.47 -41.05
CA ARG A 105 -10.07 -39.94 -41.02
C ARG A 105 -8.97 -40.63 -40.21
N TYR A 106 -7.73 -40.14 -40.31
CA TYR A 106 -6.60 -40.61 -39.52
C TYR A 106 -6.82 -40.38 -38.02
N ILE A 107 -7.19 -39.17 -37.60
CA ILE A 107 -7.46 -38.84 -36.19
C ILE A 107 -8.64 -39.66 -35.63
N LEU A 108 -9.71 -39.84 -36.40
CA LEU A 108 -10.93 -40.51 -35.94
C LEU A 108 -10.76 -42.02 -35.71
N LYS A 109 -9.86 -42.68 -36.46
CA LYS A 109 -9.78 -44.15 -36.52
C LYS A 109 -8.65 -44.76 -35.68
N TYR A 110 -7.64 -43.98 -35.29
CA TYR A 110 -6.43 -44.51 -34.65
C TYR A 110 -6.50 -44.59 -33.12
N ASP A 111 -5.62 -45.41 -32.51
CA ASP A 111 -5.43 -45.46 -31.06
C ASP A 111 -4.98 -44.09 -30.55
N LEU A 112 -5.86 -43.45 -29.79
CA LEU A 112 -5.68 -42.13 -29.21
C LEU A 112 -4.33 -41.97 -28.52
N LYS A 113 -3.72 -43.02 -27.94
CA LYS A 113 -2.43 -42.92 -27.25
C LYS A 113 -1.28 -42.50 -28.18
N LEU A 114 -1.22 -43.09 -29.37
CA LEU A 114 -0.15 -42.81 -30.34
C LEU A 114 -0.48 -41.54 -31.14
N THR A 115 -1.75 -41.31 -31.48
CA THR A 115 -2.18 -40.05 -32.12
C THR A 115 -1.86 -38.87 -31.22
N GLU A 116 -2.06 -38.99 -29.92
CA GLU A 116 -1.85 -37.92 -28.94
C GLU A 116 -0.39 -37.45 -28.87
N GLN A 117 0.60 -38.35 -28.93
CA GLN A 117 2.00 -37.94 -28.94
C GLN A 117 2.37 -37.19 -30.22
N SER A 118 1.94 -37.70 -31.37
CA SER A 118 2.19 -37.05 -32.67
C SER A 118 1.47 -35.71 -32.77
N ILE A 119 0.23 -35.65 -32.28
CA ILE A 119 -0.56 -34.43 -32.16
C ILE A 119 0.23 -33.40 -31.38
N MET A 120 0.61 -33.67 -30.13
CA MET A 120 1.31 -32.72 -29.27
C MET A 120 2.67 -32.28 -29.82
N ARG A 121 3.37 -33.16 -30.54
CA ARG A 121 4.68 -32.86 -31.15
C ARG A 121 4.56 -31.88 -32.31
N ASN A 122 3.53 -32.04 -33.15
CA ASN A 122 3.42 -31.32 -34.41
C ASN A 122 2.52 -30.09 -34.34
N THR A 123 1.63 -29.97 -33.36
CA THR A 123 0.69 -28.84 -33.29
C THR A 123 1.36 -27.49 -33.15
N ARG A 124 2.49 -27.42 -32.44
CA ARG A 124 3.25 -26.18 -32.27
C ARG A 124 3.86 -25.67 -33.59
N HIS A 125 3.95 -26.54 -34.58
CA HIS A 125 4.51 -26.25 -35.90
C HIS A 125 3.43 -26.06 -36.97
N LEU A 126 2.15 -26.22 -36.62
CA LEU A 126 1.04 -25.95 -37.51
C LEU A 126 0.85 -24.45 -37.71
N TYR A 127 0.50 -24.05 -38.95
CA TYR A 127 0.00 -22.71 -39.20
C TYR A 127 -1.33 -22.49 -38.46
N PRO A 128 -1.71 -21.23 -38.14
CA PRO A 128 -2.94 -20.95 -37.44
C PRO A 128 -4.17 -21.62 -38.07
N ASP A 129 -4.32 -21.60 -39.39
CA ASP A 129 -5.49 -22.22 -40.04
C ASP A 129 -5.50 -23.75 -39.96
N ASP A 130 -4.32 -24.40 -39.98
CA ASP A 130 -4.19 -25.83 -39.72
C ASP A 130 -4.57 -26.16 -38.27
N GLN A 131 -4.16 -25.32 -37.31
CA GLN A 131 -4.55 -25.46 -35.92
C GLN A 131 -6.07 -25.35 -35.78
N LYS A 132 -6.72 -24.36 -36.41
CA LYS A 132 -8.19 -24.22 -36.41
C LYS A 132 -8.89 -25.47 -36.97
N ALA A 133 -8.39 -25.99 -38.10
CA ALA A 133 -8.93 -27.19 -38.73
C ALA A 133 -8.80 -28.41 -37.81
N LEU A 134 -7.66 -28.57 -37.14
CA LEU A 134 -7.45 -29.60 -36.13
C LEU A 134 -8.38 -29.44 -34.93
N VAL A 135 -8.56 -28.22 -34.40
CA VAL A 135 -9.50 -28.01 -33.28
C VAL A 135 -10.90 -28.43 -33.70
N LYS A 136 -11.37 -27.99 -34.87
CA LYS A 136 -12.66 -28.39 -35.43
C LYS A 136 -12.76 -29.91 -35.65
N ALA A 137 -11.65 -30.59 -35.94
CA ALA A 137 -11.53 -32.05 -36.01
C ALA A 137 -11.86 -32.72 -34.68
N LEU A 138 -11.13 -32.27 -33.66
CA LEU A 138 -11.13 -32.86 -32.34
C LEU A 138 -12.46 -32.60 -31.64
N TYR A 139 -13.13 -31.49 -31.94
CA TYR A 139 -14.47 -31.20 -31.45
C TYR A 139 -15.54 -32.15 -31.99
N ARG A 140 -15.44 -32.59 -33.25
CA ARG A 140 -16.43 -33.50 -33.88
C ARG A 140 -16.33 -34.94 -33.39
N ASN A 141 -15.37 -35.26 -32.52
CA ASN A 141 -15.16 -36.61 -32.01
C ASN A 141 -15.16 -36.63 -30.47
N PRO A 142 -16.16 -37.27 -29.83
CA PRO A 142 -16.22 -37.39 -28.38
C PRO A 142 -14.99 -38.07 -27.77
N LYS A 143 -14.31 -38.94 -28.52
CA LYS A 143 -13.10 -39.65 -28.08
C LYS A 143 -11.87 -38.74 -28.00
N SER A 144 -11.85 -37.59 -28.68
CA SER A 144 -10.75 -36.63 -28.63
C SER A 144 -10.80 -35.66 -27.45
N ILE A 145 -11.80 -35.73 -26.56
CA ILE A 145 -11.83 -34.93 -25.32
C ILE A 145 -10.53 -35.10 -24.52
N ARG A 146 -9.98 -36.32 -24.47
CA ARG A 146 -8.69 -36.57 -23.78
C ARG A 146 -7.52 -35.82 -24.43
N ILE A 147 -7.53 -35.70 -25.75
CA ILE A 147 -6.50 -34.98 -26.51
C ILE A 147 -6.69 -33.47 -26.35
N MET A 148 -7.94 -32.98 -26.45
CA MET A 148 -8.27 -31.58 -26.19
C MET A 148 -7.83 -31.17 -24.79
N ARG A 149 -8.03 -32.02 -23.77
CA ARG A 149 -7.53 -31.83 -22.40
C ARG A 149 -6.03 -31.55 -22.29
N LYS A 150 -5.21 -32.10 -23.20
CA LYS A 150 -3.77 -31.84 -23.26
C LYS A 150 -3.44 -30.53 -23.97
N PHE A 151 -4.29 -30.06 -24.86
CA PHE A 151 -4.19 -28.73 -25.47
C PHE A 151 -4.58 -27.60 -24.53
N LEU A 152 -5.35 -27.88 -23.47
CA LEU A 152 -5.81 -26.86 -22.52
C LEU A 152 -4.67 -26.18 -21.73
N THR A 153 -3.44 -26.66 -21.82
CA THR A 153 -2.26 -25.96 -21.27
C THR A 153 -1.66 -24.95 -22.22
N ASP A 154 -2.06 -24.94 -23.49
CA ASP A 154 -1.44 -24.11 -24.51
C ASP A 154 -2.26 -22.83 -24.73
N SER A 155 -1.60 -21.69 -24.53
CA SER A 155 -2.23 -20.35 -24.52
C SER A 155 -2.93 -20.00 -25.84
N TRP A 156 -2.41 -20.48 -26.98
CA TRP A 156 -3.02 -20.24 -28.29
C TRP A 156 -4.37 -20.93 -28.43
N PHE A 157 -4.51 -22.15 -27.91
CA PHE A 157 -5.74 -22.93 -28.03
C PHE A 157 -6.87 -22.25 -27.28
N LEU A 158 -6.56 -21.70 -26.10
CA LEU A 158 -7.52 -20.90 -25.33
C LEU A 158 -7.91 -19.61 -26.05
N ASN A 159 -6.95 -18.87 -26.60
CA ASN A 159 -7.27 -17.68 -27.38
C ASN A 159 -8.21 -18.02 -28.54
N TYR A 160 -7.95 -19.14 -29.24
CA TYR A 160 -8.83 -19.61 -30.30
C TYR A 160 -10.26 -19.91 -29.80
N LEU A 161 -10.40 -20.63 -28.69
CA LEU A 161 -11.71 -20.92 -28.10
C LEU A 161 -12.48 -19.64 -27.78
N ILE A 162 -11.81 -18.69 -27.14
CA ILE A 162 -12.43 -17.43 -26.71
C ILE A 162 -12.77 -16.53 -27.92
N GLU A 163 -11.90 -16.46 -28.93
CA GLU A 163 -12.11 -15.66 -30.14
C GLU A 163 -13.24 -16.22 -31.02
N ASN A 164 -13.46 -17.53 -30.99
CA ASN A 164 -14.47 -18.21 -31.82
C ASN A 164 -15.70 -18.66 -31.03
N ARG A 165 -15.84 -18.16 -29.79
CA ARG A 165 -16.83 -18.60 -28.80
C ARG A 165 -18.27 -18.61 -29.33
N ASP A 166 -18.68 -17.56 -30.05
CA ASP A 166 -20.07 -17.43 -30.51
C ASP A 166 -20.40 -18.44 -31.61
N ASN A 167 -19.44 -18.71 -32.49
CA ASN A 167 -19.58 -19.71 -33.55
C ASN A 167 -19.56 -21.13 -32.99
N LEU A 168 -18.59 -21.43 -32.11
CA LEU A 168 -18.46 -22.76 -31.50
C LEU A 168 -19.65 -23.09 -30.59
N TYR A 169 -20.15 -22.11 -29.84
CA TYR A 169 -21.31 -22.28 -28.98
C TYR A 169 -22.59 -22.57 -29.78
N LYS A 170 -22.82 -21.86 -30.90
CA LYS A 170 -24.00 -22.09 -31.76
C LYS A 170 -24.03 -23.50 -32.35
N THR A 171 -22.88 -24.07 -32.69
CA THR A 171 -22.82 -25.38 -33.35
C THR A 171 -22.73 -26.56 -32.38
N GLU A 172 -22.08 -26.40 -31.24
CA GLU A 172 -21.64 -27.53 -30.38
C GLU A 172 -21.76 -27.21 -28.87
N GLY A 173 -22.69 -26.33 -28.50
CA GLY A 173 -22.75 -25.60 -27.22
C GLY A 173 -22.35 -26.36 -25.95
N VAL A 174 -22.90 -27.55 -25.69
CA VAL A 174 -22.64 -28.31 -24.46
C VAL A 174 -21.17 -28.75 -24.36
N TYR A 175 -20.59 -29.24 -25.47
CA TYR A 175 -19.20 -29.70 -25.49
C TYR A 175 -18.23 -28.53 -25.40
N TYR A 176 -18.55 -27.40 -26.03
CA TYR A 176 -17.75 -26.18 -25.92
C TYR A 176 -17.69 -25.67 -24.47
N ILE A 177 -18.83 -25.58 -23.79
CA ILE A 177 -18.91 -25.14 -22.38
C ILE A 177 -18.12 -26.07 -21.47
N SER A 178 -18.26 -27.39 -21.63
CA SER A 178 -17.49 -28.38 -20.87
C SER A 178 -15.97 -28.22 -21.05
N CYS A 179 -15.51 -28.06 -22.29
CA CYS A 179 -14.09 -27.83 -22.57
C CYS A 179 -13.59 -26.51 -21.98
N LEU A 180 -14.33 -25.42 -22.19
CA LEU A 180 -13.97 -24.10 -21.67
C LEU A 180 -13.87 -24.12 -20.14
N ARG A 181 -14.82 -24.78 -19.47
CA ARG A 181 -14.81 -24.98 -18.01
C ARG A 181 -13.53 -25.64 -17.54
N GLU A 182 -13.14 -26.75 -18.16
CA GLU A 182 -11.91 -27.48 -17.81
C GLU A 182 -10.65 -26.62 -17.99
N VAL A 183 -10.61 -25.79 -19.03
CA VAL A 183 -9.49 -24.86 -19.25
C VAL A 183 -9.39 -23.83 -18.14
N LEU A 184 -10.52 -23.17 -17.83
CA LEU A 184 -10.57 -22.09 -16.86
C LEU A 184 -10.18 -22.57 -15.45
N ILE A 185 -10.63 -23.78 -15.06
CA ILE A 185 -10.21 -24.43 -13.80
C ILE A 185 -8.70 -24.62 -13.74
N LYS A 186 -8.10 -25.01 -14.86
CA LYS A 186 -6.68 -25.40 -14.92
C LYS A 186 -5.75 -24.20 -14.86
N LEU A 187 -6.07 -23.13 -15.58
CA LEU A 187 -5.18 -21.98 -15.74
C LEU A 187 -5.24 -21.03 -14.55
N LYS A 188 -6.42 -20.83 -13.94
CA LYS A 188 -6.62 -19.91 -12.81
C LYS A 188 -6.10 -18.48 -13.03
N GLU A 189 -5.88 -18.06 -14.28
CA GLU A 189 -5.37 -16.74 -14.62
C GLU A 189 -6.52 -15.78 -14.97
N GLU A 190 -6.49 -14.58 -14.38
CA GLU A 190 -7.55 -13.58 -14.51
C GLU A 190 -7.74 -13.05 -15.93
N LYS A 191 -6.65 -12.84 -16.69
CA LYS A 191 -6.65 -12.27 -18.05
C LYS A 191 -7.53 -13.01 -19.06
N TYR A 192 -7.81 -14.29 -18.82
CA TYR A 192 -8.68 -15.07 -19.70
C TYR A 192 -10.16 -14.84 -19.42
N TRP A 193 -10.51 -14.53 -18.18
CA TRP A 193 -11.85 -14.15 -17.79
C TRP A 193 -12.24 -12.79 -18.37
N GLU A 194 -11.31 -11.84 -18.43
CA GLU A 194 -11.53 -10.51 -19.03
C GLU A 194 -12.03 -10.59 -20.47
N LYS A 195 -11.52 -11.55 -21.25
CA LYS A 195 -11.97 -11.79 -22.62
C LYS A 195 -13.39 -12.34 -22.74
N LEU A 196 -13.97 -12.82 -21.63
CA LEU A 196 -15.33 -13.35 -21.56
C LEU A 196 -16.33 -12.33 -20.99
N TYR A 197 -15.90 -11.15 -20.55
CA TYR A 197 -16.77 -10.17 -19.87
C TYR A 197 -17.97 -9.74 -20.72
N ASP A 198 -17.80 -9.64 -22.03
CA ASP A 198 -18.84 -9.20 -22.96
C ASP A 198 -19.59 -10.38 -23.62
N SER A 199 -19.45 -11.60 -23.09
CA SER A 199 -20.07 -12.80 -23.66
C SER A 199 -21.16 -13.37 -22.77
N GLU A 200 -22.31 -13.72 -23.34
CA GLU A 200 -23.38 -14.46 -22.64
C GLU A 200 -22.92 -15.82 -22.07
N ILE A 201 -21.80 -16.35 -22.58
CA ILE A 201 -21.22 -17.62 -22.15
C ILE A 201 -20.81 -17.60 -20.68
N ILE A 202 -20.41 -16.44 -20.14
CA ILE A 202 -19.98 -16.36 -18.74
C ILE A 202 -21.11 -16.62 -17.75
N PHE A 203 -22.37 -16.37 -18.16
CA PHE A 203 -23.56 -16.58 -17.34
C PHE A 203 -24.13 -17.99 -17.43
N LYS A 204 -23.48 -18.91 -18.18
CA LYS A 204 -23.84 -20.33 -18.14
C LYS A 204 -23.42 -20.89 -16.79
N SER A 205 -24.32 -21.63 -16.13
CA SER A 205 -24.12 -22.17 -14.76
C SER A 205 -22.75 -22.81 -14.59
N ASP A 206 -22.37 -23.68 -15.52
CA ASP A 206 -21.10 -24.42 -15.51
C ASP A 206 -19.84 -23.54 -15.51
N ILE A 207 -19.91 -22.37 -16.14
CA ILE A 207 -18.82 -21.39 -16.22
C ILE A 207 -18.90 -20.41 -15.04
N TRP A 208 -20.10 -19.94 -14.72
CA TRP A 208 -20.33 -19.00 -13.62
C TRP A 208 -19.92 -19.61 -12.29
N GLU A 209 -20.26 -20.87 -12.01
CA GLU A 209 -19.94 -21.54 -10.74
C GLU A 209 -18.45 -21.53 -10.44
N ILE A 210 -17.60 -21.76 -11.46
CA ILE A 210 -16.15 -21.84 -11.32
C ILE A 210 -15.43 -20.48 -11.43
N ALA A 211 -16.15 -19.40 -11.78
CA ALA A 211 -15.55 -18.09 -11.93
C ALA A 211 -15.11 -17.54 -10.56
N PRO A 212 -13.88 -16.98 -10.45
CA PRO A 212 -13.42 -16.33 -9.22
C PRO A 212 -14.36 -15.19 -8.79
N SER A 213 -14.49 -14.95 -7.48
CA SER A 213 -15.36 -13.89 -6.94
C SER A 213 -15.02 -12.51 -7.53
N VAL A 214 -13.73 -12.20 -7.65
CA VAL A 214 -13.21 -10.95 -8.26
C VAL A 214 -13.75 -10.77 -9.68
N VAL A 215 -13.72 -11.84 -10.48
CA VAL A 215 -14.22 -11.85 -11.86
C VAL A 215 -15.73 -11.64 -11.88
N LYS A 216 -16.48 -12.35 -11.03
CA LYS A 216 -17.93 -12.22 -10.94
C LYS A 216 -18.35 -10.79 -10.59
N VAL A 217 -17.71 -10.18 -9.58
CA VAL A 217 -17.98 -8.80 -9.17
C VAL A 217 -17.66 -7.82 -10.30
N LYS A 218 -16.49 -7.90 -10.94
CA LYS A 218 -16.14 -7.02 -12.08
C LYS A 218 -17.18 -7.06 -13.21
N ILE A 219 -17.67 -8.26 -13.55
CA ILE A 219 -18.68 -8.44 -14.60
C ILE A 219 -20.02 -7.81 -14.20
N LEU A 220 -20.52 -8.12 -13.00
CA LEU A 220 -21.80 -7.58 -12.51
C LEU A 220 -21.74 -6.06 -12.38
N THR A 221 -20.63 -5.52 -11.89
CA THR A 221 -20.37 -4.09 -11.82
C THR A 221 -20.41 -3.43 -13.20
N ARG A 222 -19.74 -4.01 -14.20
CA ARG A 222 -19.74 -3.48 -15.58
C ARG A 222 -21.13 -3.51 -16.20
N GLN A 223 -21.92 -4.55 -15.92
CA GLN A 223 -23.31 -4.62 -16.36
C GLN A 223 -24.16 -3.51 -15.74
N ASN A 224 -24.03 -3.28 -14.43
CA ASN A 224 -24.77 -2.20 -13.74
C ASN A 224 -24.48 -0.82 -14.32
N ILE A 225 -23.22 -0.52 -14.65
CA ILE A 225 -22.84 0.75 -15.28
C ILE A 225 -23.57 0.92 -16.63
N ASN A 226 -23.72 -0.16 -17.40
CA ASN A 226 -24.38 -0.11 -18.71
C ASN A 226 -25.91 -0.12 -18.63
N THR A 227 -26.49 -0.54 -17.50
CA THR A 227 -27.94 -0.70 -17.32
C THR A 227 -28.56 0.30 -16.34
N LEU A 228 -27.93 1.47 -16.10
CA LEU A 228 -28.40 2.51 -15.19
C LEU A 228 -29.87 2.96 -15.39
N TYR A 229 -30.53 2.56 -16.49
CA TYR A 229 -31.94 2.83 -16.78
C TYR A 229 -32.90 1.64 -16.54
N ASN A 230 -32.41 0.46 -16.15
CA ASN A 230 -33.23 -0.72 -15.86
C ASN A 230 -33.07 -1.15 -14.39
N ASN A 231 -34.03 -0.73 -13.57
CA ASN A 231 -34.00 -0.93 -12.11
C ASN A 231 -34.01 -2.41 -11.70
N GLU A 232 -34.69 -3.29 -12.45
CA GLU A 232 -34.82 -4.72 -12.06
C GLU A 232 -33.52 -5.49 -12.26
N ILE A 233 -32.86 -5.30 -13.42
CA ILE A 233 -31.57 -5.95 -13.71
C ILE A 233 -30.51 -5.44 -12.73
N THR A 234 -30.48 -4.13 -12.51
CA THR A 234 -29.53 -3.49 -11.58
C THR A 234 -29.70 -4.04 -10.18
N ARG A 235 -30.95 -4.19 -9.72
CA ARG A 235 -31.28 -4.75 -8.40
C ARG A 235 -30.79 -6.19 -8.25
N LYS A 236 -31.08 -7.06 -9.21
CA LYS A 236 -30.64 -8.46 -9.18
C LYS A 236 -29.12 -8.59 -9.15
N ASN A 237 -28.41 -7.74 -9.90
CA ASN A 237 -26.96 -7.71 -9.89
C ASN A 237 -26.41 -7.28 -8.52
N ILE A 238 -27.01 -6.28 -7.86
CA ILE A 238 -26.64 -5.85 -6.50
C ILE A 238 -26.81 -7.01 -5.52
N GLU A 239 -27.93 -7.74 -5.58
CA GLU A 239 -28.18 -8.91 -4.71
C GLU A 239 -27.13 -10.01 -4.92
N HIS A 240 -26.73 -10.27 -6.18
CA HIS A 240 -25.67 -11.21 -6.49
C HIS A 240 -24.30 -10.73 -5.99
N ILE A 241 -23.96 -9.45 -6.16
CA ILE A 241 -22.71 -8.87 -5.64
C ILE A 241 -22.69 -9.02 -4.11
N TYR A 242 -23.79 -8.66 -3.43
CA TYR A 242 -23.93 -8.80 -1.98
C TYR A 242 -23.70 -10.26 -1.52
N TYR A 243 -24.33 -11.22 -2.19
CA TYR A 243 -24.15 -12.64 -1.88
C TYR A 243 -22.70 -13.12 -2.05
N ILE A 244 -22.03 -12.69 -3.14
CA ILE A 244 -20.62 -13.04 -3.39
C ILE A 244 -19.73 -12.46 -2.28
N ILE A 245 -19.91 -11.18 -1.93
CA ILE A 245 -19.09 -10.50 -0.93
C ILE A 245 -19.32 -11.06 0.48
N THR A 246 -20.56 -11.42 0.83
CA THR A 246 -20.88 -12.02 2.15
C THR A 246 -20.38 -13.44 2.32
N SER A 247 -20.17 -14.16 1.22
CA SER A 247 -19.64 -15.52 1.23
C SER A 247 -18.11 -15.58 1.24
N ALA A 248 -17.43 -14.45 1.02
CA ALA A 248 -15.98 -14.33 0.99
C ALA A 248 -15.37 -14.21 2.40
N ASP A 249 -14.11 -14.59 2.56
CA ASP A 249 -13.35 -14.32 3.79
C ASP A 249 -13.02 -12.82 3.95
N ASP A 250 -12.56 -12.38 5.12
CA ASP A 250 -12.34 -10.95 5.40
C ASP A 250 -11.34 -10.28 4.44
N LYS A 251 -10.33 -11.03 3.97
CA LYS A 251 -9.30 -10.51 3.07
C LYS A 251 -9.88 -10.33 1.67
N GLU A 252 -10.53 -11.37 1.14
CA GLU A 252 -11.18 -11.34 -0.16
C GLU A 252 -12.34 -10.33 -0.16
N LYS A 253 -13.13 -10.24 0.91
CA LYS A 253 -14.20 -9.25 1.08
C LYS A 253 -13.68 -7.82 0.93
N THR A 254 -12.56 -7.49 1.56
CA THR A 254 -11.93 -6.17 1.46
C THR A 254 -11.49 -5.87 0.02
N GLU A 255 -10.89 -6.85 -0.65
CA GLU A 255 -10.50 -6.75 -2.07
C GLU A 255 -11.72 -6.52 -2.97
N LEU A 256 -12.79 -7.31 -2.81
CA LEU A 256 -14.01 -7.21 -3.61
C LEU A 256 -14.72 -5.87 -3.42
N LEU A 257 -14.82 -5.36 -2.19
CA LEU A 257 -15.38 -4.03 -1.92
C LEU A 257 -14.53 -2.93 -2.56
N GLY A 258 -13.20 -3.09 -2.62
CA GLY A 258 -12.29 -2.17 -3.31
C GLY A 258 -12.54 -2.05 -4.82
N LEU A 259 -13.11 -3.09 -5.45
CA LEU A 259 -13.42 -3.10 -6.89
C LEU A 259 -14.71 -2.36 -7.26
N LEU A 260 -15.58 -2.10 -6.30
CA LEU A 260 -16.88 -1.48 -6.58
C LEU A 260 -16.74 0.02 -6.84
N PRO A 261 -17.43 0.57 -7.87
CA PRO A 261 -17.55 2.00 -8.06
C PRO A 261 -18.35 2.61 -6.90
N GLU A 262 -18.08 3.89 -6.61
CA GLU A 262 -18.63 4.57 -5.43
C GLU A 262 -20.17 4.51 -5.35
N HIS A 263 -20.88 4.73 -6.46
CA HIS A 263 -22.34 4.70 -6.48
C HIS A 263 -22.92 3.34 -6.04
N LEU A 264 -22.28 2.21 -6.37
CA LEU A 264 -22.74 0.89 -5.94
C LEU A 264 -22.45 0.62 -4.46
N LYS A 265 -21.43 1.27 -3.89
CA LYS A 265 -21.11 1.14 -2.47
C LYS A 265 -22.16 1.80 -1.58
N PHE A 266 -22.96 2.73 -2.12
CA PHE A 266 -24.08 3.36 -1.40
C PHE A 266 -25.37 2.54 -1.42
N GLU A 267 -25.45 1.47 -2.21
CA GLU A 267 -26.60 0.57 -2.18
C GLU A 267 -26.73 -0.04 -0.77
N PRO A 268 -27.91 0.00 -0.12
CA PRO A 268 -28.06 -0.34 1.30
C PRO A 268 -27.44 -1.68 1.70
N GLU A 269 -27.59 -2.70 0.85
CA GLU A 269 -27.01 -4.03 1.05
C GLU A 269 -25.48 -3.98 1.06
N ILE A 270 -24.87 -3.30 0.08
CA ILE A 270 -23.42 -3.18 -0.04
C ILE A 270 -22.86 -2.26 1.05
N TYR A 271 -23.51 -1.14 1.30
CA TYR A 271 -23.12 -0.18 2.34
C TYR A 271 -23.05 -0.87 3.70
N SER A 272 -24.01 -1.75 4.02
CA SER A 272 -24.01 -2.52 5.27
C SER A 272 -22.74 -3.38 5.47
N LEU A 273 -22.08 -3.79 4.38
CA LEU A 273 -20.88 -4.62 4.39
C LEU A 273 -19.57 -3.82 4.52
N LEU A 274 -19.59 -2.52 4.24
CA LEU A 274 -18.42 -1.65 4.31
C LEU A 274 -17.91 -1.54 5.75
N ARG A 275 -16.59 -1.40 5.90
CA ARG A 275 -16.01 -1.10 7.21
C ARG A 275 -16.41 0.31 7.62
N PRO A 276 -16.47 0.63 8.92
CA PRO A 276 -16.86 1.96 9.37
C PRO A 276 -15.97 3.09 8.80
N ILE A 277 -14.67 2.84 8.58
CA ILE A 277 -13.76 3.79 7.92
C ILE A 277 -14.18 4.07 6.47
N ASP A 278 -14.44 3.02 5.69
CA ASP A 278 -14.81 3.16 4.27
C ASP A 278 -16.15 3.90 4.13
N LYS A 279 -17.09 3.66 5.06
CA LYS A 279 -18.36 4.40 5.14
C LYS A 279 -18.13 5.89 5.37
N LEU A 280 -17.28 6.25 6.33
CA LEU A 280 -16.98 7.64 6.64
C LEU A 280 -16.28 8.35 5.47
N GLU A 281 -15.28 7.72 4.85
CA GLU A 281 -14.59 8.28 3.68
C GLU A 281 -15.55 8.53 2.52
N MET A 282 -16.49 7.60 2.29
CA MET A 282 -17.54 7.77 1.29
C MET A 282 -18.50 8.93 1.61
N LEU A 283 -18.96 9.01 2.86
CA LEU A 283 -19.86 10.07 3.31
C LEU A 283 -19.20 11.46 3.19
N LEU A 284 -17.88 11.54 3.38
CA LEU A 284 -17.11 12.79 3.28
C LEU A 284 -16.78 13.19 1.83
N SER A 285 -16.60 12.21 0.93
CA SER A 285 -16.26 12.47 -0.48
C SER A 285 -17.47 12.86 -1.35
N ASN A 286 -18.68 12.35 -1.07
CA ASN A 286 -19.85 12.48 -1.95
C ASN A 286 -21.02 13.30 -1.37
N SER A 287 -20.70 14.41 -0.72
CA SER A 287 -21.68 15.18 0.08
C SER A 287 -22.86 15.82 -0.69
N GLU A 288 -22.84 15.91 -2.03
CA GLU A 288 -23.92 16.57 -2.78
C GLU A 288 -25.04 15.61 -3.24
N PHE A 289 -24.70 14.38 -3.61
CA PHE A 289 -25.67 13.45 -4.21
C PHE A 289 -26.61 12.81 -3.16
N TYR A 290 -26.13 12.61 -1.93
CA TYR A 290 -26.82 11.79 -0.92
C TYR A 290 -27.48 12.57 0.24
N LYS A 291 -27.47 13.91 0.19
CA LYS A 291 -28.15 14.78 1.17
C LYS A 291 -29.67 14.56 1.30
N LYS A 292 -30.29 13.79 0.40
CA LYS A 292 -31.75 13.59 0.35
C LYS A 292 -32.27 12.38 1.13
N GLU A 293 -31.44 11.37 1.42
CA GLU A 293 -31.94 10.09 1.97
C GLU A 293 -31.29 9.67 3.30
N LEU A 294 -30.08 10.14 3.62
CA LEU A 294 -29.39 9.79 4.87
C LEU A 294 -29.18 11.01 5.77
N ASP A 295 -29.43 10.84 7.07
CA ASP A 295 -28.96 11.79 8.08
C ASP A 295 -27.44 11.61 8.25
N LEU A 296 -26.69 12.35 7.42
CA LEU A 296 -25.23 12.33 7.36
C LEU A 296 -24.59 12.50 8.75
N GLU A 297 -25.17 13.35 9.60
CA GLU A 297 -24.64 13.61 10.94
C GLU A 297 -24.83 12.38 11.83
N GLN A 298 -26.02 11.77 11.83
CA GLN A 298 -26.27 10.55 12.58
C GLN A 298 -25.40 9.38 12.11
N GLU A 299 -25.23 9.19 10.80
CA GLU A 299 -24.39 8.13 10.25
C GLU A 299 -22.92 8.29 10.62
N ILE A 300 -22.38 9.52 10.56
CA ILE A 300 -21.01 9.78 10.99
C ILE A 300 -20.86 9.46 12.48
N LEU A 301 -21.79 9.91 13.32
CA LEU A 301 -21.74 9.67 14.77
C LEU A 301 -21.90 8.19 15.15
N MET A 302 -22.61 7.39 14.34
CA MET A 302 -22.75 5.96 14.55
C MET A 302 -21.49 5.18 14.16
N ASN A 303 -20.81 5.58 13.08
CA ASN A 303 -19.64 4.86 12.56
C ASN A 303 -18.31 5.32 13.19
N PHE A 304 -18.20 6.59 13.59
CA PHE A 304 -16.96 7.14 14.16
C PHE A 304 -16.44 6.42 15.42
N PRO A 305 -17.29 5.98 16.37
CA PRO A 305 -16.82 5.19 17.52
C PRO A 305 -16.29 3.80 17.16
N LEU A 306 -16.62 3.27 15.98
CA LEU A 306 -16.31 1.91 15.54
C LEU A 306 -14.97 1.78 14.81
N ILE A 307 -14.35 2.90 14.42
CA ILE A 307 -13.01 2.90 13.79
C ILE A 307 -11.91 2.89 14.84
N SER A 308 -10.68 2.52 14.45
CA SER A 308 -9.52 2.51 15.33
C SER A 308 -9.12 3.93 15.76
N GLU A 309 -8.40 4.05 16.89
CA GLU A 309 -7.92 5.35 17.40
C GLU A 309 -7.10 6.12 16.37
N LYS A 310 -6.23 5.43 15.62
CA LYS A 310 -5.42 6.04 14.55
C LYS A 310 -6.32 6.63 13.45
N GLU A 311 -7.31 5.87 13.00
CA GLU A 311 -8.27 6.29 11.98
C GLU A 311 -9.13 7.47 12.45
N LYS A 312 -9.48 7.54 13.74
CA LYS A 312 -10.19 8.70 14.31
C LYS A 312 -9.40 10.00 14.14
N TYR A 313 -8.09 10.00 14.43
CA TYR A 313 -7.25 11.18 14.21
C TYR A 313 -7.12 11.56 12.73
N GLU A 314 -7.07 10.57 11.83
CA GLU A 314 -6.98 10.80 10.39
C GLU A 314 -8.28 11.41 9.85
N ILE A 315 -9.45 10.88 10.24
CA ILE A 315 -10.75 11.35 9.75
C ILE A 315 -11.19 12.68 10.39
N ALA A 316 -10.92 12.89 11.68
CA ALA A 316 -11.51 14.00 12.43
C ALA A 316 -11.25 15.38 11.79
N GLY A 317 -10.07 15.57 11.17
CA GLY A 317 -9.73 16.81 10.46
C GLY A 317 -10.57 17.10 9.21
N TYR A 318 -11.12 16.08 8.56
CA TYR A 318 -11.93 16.21 7.34
C TYR A 318 -13.43 16.38 7.63
N LEU A 319 -13.85 16.24 8.89
CA LEU A 319 -15.26 16.34 9.25
C LEU A 319 -15.79 17.78 9.07
N PRO A 320 -17.07 17.96 8.73
CA PRO A 320 -17.72 19.27 8.78
C PRO A 320 -17.62 19.93 10.16
N GLU A 321 -17.46 21.26 10.22
CA GLU A 321 -17.29 22.02 11.48
C GLU A 321 -18.37 21.72 12.53
N LYS A 322 -19.63 21.56 12.10
CA LYS A 322 -20.74 21.22 12.99
C LYS A 322 -20.51 19.91 13.75
N LEU A 323 -19.90 18.92 13.10
CA LEU A 323 -19.62 17.60 13.66
C LEU A 323 -18.36 17.59 14.53
N LYS A 324 -17.38 18.43 14.23
CA LYS A 324 -16.17 18.58 15.06
C LYS A 324 -16.48 19.02 16.50
N MET A 325 -17.61 19.69 16.69
CA MET A 325 -18.11 20.08 18.00
C MET A 325 -18.73 18.91 18.78
N ASN A 326 -18.90 17.72 18.21
CA ASN A 326 -19.46 16.59 18.96
C ASN A 326 -18.45 16.08 20.01
N SER A 327 -18.94 15.71 21.19
CA SER A 327 -18.11 15.21 22.30
C SER A 327 -17.35 13.93 21.98
N LEU A 328 -17.83 13.13 21.03
CA LEU A 328 -17.15 11.91 20.57
C LEU A 328 -15.98 12.20 19.62
N ILE A 329 -15.96 13.37 18.99
CA ILE A 329 -15.04 13.72 17.91
C ILE A 329 -13.97 14.71 18.38
N ILE A 330 -14.35 15.69 19.20
CA ILE A 330 -13.51 16.85 19.54
C ILE A 330 -12.12 16.46 20.07
N SER A 331 -12.00 15.38 20.84
CA SER A 331 -10.72 14.92 21.41
C SER A 331 -9.71 14.46 20.35
N TYR A 332 -10.18 14.10 19.15
CA TYR A 332 -9.37 13.62 18.02
C TYR A 332 -9.01 14.74 17.04
N ILE A 333 -9.59 15.92 17.20
CA ILE A 333 -9.28 17.09 16.36
C ILE A 333 -7.86 17.60 16.71
N PRO A 334 -7.06 18.07 15.74
CA PRO A 334 -5.76 18.67 16.04
C PRO A 334 -5.84 19.80 17.08
N PRO A 335 -4.87 19.93 18.02
CA PRO A 335 -5.00 20.86 19.14
C PRO A 335 -5.26 22.33 18.77
N VAL A 336 -4.63 22.83 17.71
CA VAL A 336 -4.85 24.21 17.22
C VAL A 336 -6.30 24.41 16.80
N GLU A 337 -6.87 23.44 16.10
CA GLU A 337 -8.23 23.47 15.61
C GLU A 337 -9.24 23.30 16.75
N GLN A 338 -8.97 22.44 17.74
CA GLN A 338 -9.77 22.38 18.97
C GLN A 338 -9.85 23.76 19.64
N VAL A 339 -8.72 24.47 19.76
CA VAL A 339 -8.71 25.81 20.36
C VAL A 339 -9.52 26.81 19.52
N ASN A 340 -9.44 26.75 18.19
CA ASN A 340 -10.27 27.57 17.31
C ASN A 340 -11.77 27.32 17.53
N ILE A 341 -12.17 26.05 17.55
CA ILE A 341 -13.56 25.63 17.79
C ILE A 341 -14.03 26.13 19.16
N LEU A 342 -13.29 25.83 20.22
CA LEU A 342 -13.63 26.27 21.58
C LEU A 342 -13.73 27.79 21.70
N SER A 343 -12.85 28.54 21.02
CA SER A 343 -12.85 30.01 21.07
C SER A 343 -14.05 30.63 20.33
N SER A 344 -14.76 29.85 19.50
CA SER A 344 -16.00 30.28 18.84
C SER A 344 -17.27 29.98 19.66
N MET A 345 -17.14 29.23 20.76
CA MET A 345 -18.25 28.79 21.59
C MET A 345 -18.56 29.78 22.72
N ASN A 346 -19.78 29.69 23.27
CA ASN A 346 -20.12 30.37 24.52
C ASN A 346 -19.51 29.65 25.74
N ARG A 347 -19.47 30.34 26.89
CA ARG A 347 -18.83 29.84 28.13
C ARG A 347 -19.39 28.48 28.57
N ASP A 348 -20.71 28.36 28.70
CA ASP A 348 -21.38 27.13 29.15
C ASP A 348 -21.01 25.92 28.28
N THR A 349 -20.88 26.15 26.98
CA THR A 349 -20.46 25.11 26.03
C THR A 349 -19.00 24.74 26.26
N ILE A 350 -18.09 25.72 26.40
CA ILE A 350 -16.67 25.46 26.69
C ILE A 350 -16.53 24.64 27.97
N GLU A 351 -17.27 24.97 29.03
CA GLU A 351 -17.23 24.22 30.29
C GLU A 351 -17.58 22.74 30.11
N LYS A 352 -18.59 22.44 29.29
CA LYS A 352 -18.99 21.08 28.94
C LYS A 352 -17.88 20.30 28.21
N TYR A 353 -17.13 20.96 27.33
CA TYR A 353 -16.06 20.32 26.54
C TYR A 353 -14.70 20.34 27.23
N TRP A 354 -14.51 21.17 28.25
CA TRP A 354 -13.22 21.36 28.91
C TRP A 354 -12.65 20.05 29.47
N GLY A 355 -13.50 19.21 30.05
CA GLY A 355 -13.10 17.89 30.57
C GLY A 355 -12.60 16.91 29.51
N LEU A 356 -12.97 17.10 28.24
CA LEU A 356 -12.57 16.26 27.11
C LEU A 356 -11.26 16.72 26.46
N CYS A 357 -10.81 17.95 26.77
CA CYS A 357 -9.63 18.54 26.17
C CYS A 357 -8.35 18.01 26.81
N SER A 358 -7.34 17.71 25.99
CA SER A 358 -6.01 17.37 26.50
C SER A 358 -5.36 18.54 27.22
N LYS A 359 -4.40 18.26 28.12
CA LYS A 359 -3.55 19.27 28.79
C LYS A 359 -2.94 20.28 27.80
N LYS A 360 -2.57 19.79 26.61
CA LYS A 360 -2.02 20.59 25.51
C LYS A 360 -3.02 21.61 24.97
N VAL A 361 -4.24 21.17 24.65
CA VAL A 361 -5.33 22.02 24.20
C VAL A 361 -5.68 23.06 25.27
N LYS A 362 -5.81 22.62 26.53
CA LYS A 362 -6.11 23.51 27.67
C LYS A 362 -5.06 24.61 27.82
N THR A 363 -3.78 24.25 27.74
CA THR A 363 -2.67 25.22 27.80
C THR A 363 -2.74 26.23 26.65
N MET A 364 -2.91 25.74 25.42
CA MET A 364 -2.99 26.59 24.22
C MET A 364 -4.22 27.51 24.26
N PHE A 365 -5.36 27.01 24.74
CA PHE A 365 -6.57 27.79 24.94
C PHE A 365 -6.34 28.93 25.96
N ILE A 366 -5.67 28.64 27.07
CA ILE A 366 -5.29 29.64 28.08
C ILE A 366 -4.35 30.69 27.48
N PHE A 367 -3.37 30.28 26.67
CA PHE A 367 -2.44 31.23 26.04
C PHE A 367 -3.15 32.19 25.09
N ARG A 368 -4.09 31.69 24.31
CA ARG A 368 -4.88 32.50 23.37
C ARG A 368 -5.85 33.45 24.09
N ASN A 369 -6.53 32.97 25.13
CA ASN A 369 -7.64 33.66 25.79
C ASN A 369 -7.28 34.12 27.21
N PHE A 370 -6.00 34.47 27.45
CA PHE A 370 -5.46 34.65 28.80
C PHE A 370 -6.20 35.73 29.61
N ASP A 371 -6.81 36.70 28.95
CA ASP A 371 -7.60 37.78 29.54
C ASP A 371 -9.00 37.36 30.02
N ASN A 372 -9.51 36.21 29.57
CA ASN A 372 -10.89 35.78 29.80
C ASN A 372 -11.02 34.27 30.13
N VAL A 373 -10.07 33.68 30.85
CA VAL A 373 -10.11 32.23 31.21
C VAL A 373 -10.45 31.95 32.67
N GLY A 374 -10.68 32.97 33.48
CA GLY A 374 -10.87 32.82 34.93
C GLY A 374 -12.02 31.87 35.33
N TYR A 375 -13.08 31.81 34.52
CA TYR A 375 -14.25 30.96 34.77
C TYR A 375 -13.95 29.46 34.68
N LEU A 376 -12.87 29.07 33.98
CA LEU A 376 -12.47 27.67 33.83
C LEU A 376 -11.77 27.09 35.07
N LYS A 377 -11.42 27.92 36.05
CA LYS A 377 -10.61 27.52 37.21
C LYS A 377 -11.24 26.40 38.02
N ASP A 378 -12.54 26.49 38.28
CA ASP A 378 -13.22 25.59 39.22
C ASP A 378 -13.56 24.24 38.58
N ILE A 379 -13.67 24.20 37.25
CA ILE A 379 -13.89 22.97 36.49
C ILE A 379 -12.58 22.31 36.02
N THR A 380 -11.43 22.96 36.22
CA THR A 380 -10.11 22.42 35.86
C THR A 380 -9.62 21.48 36.96
N THR A 381 -9.36 20.23 36.59
CA THR A 381 -8.86 19.20 37.53
C THR A 381 -7.34 19.14 37.57
N GLU A 382 -6.65 19.45 36.48
CA GLU A 382 -5.20 19.43 36.41
C GLU A 382 -4.59 20.60 37.19
N LYS A 383 -3.81 20.30 38.23
CA LYS A 383 -3.30 21.29 39.19
C LYS A 383 -2.48 22.40 38.53
N TYR A 384 -1.53 22.06 37.65
CA TYR A 384 -0.71 23.09 37.01
C TYR A 384 -1.52 23.95 36.02
N ILE A 385 -2.51 23.38 35.31
CA ILE A 385 -3.42 24.13 34.43
C ILE A 385 -4.25 25.10 35.27
N LYS A 386 -4.76 24.66 36.42
CA LYS A 386 -5.48 25.51 37.36
C LYS A 386 -4.63 26.70 37.82
N HIS A 387 -3.35 26.48 38.11
CA HIS A 387 -2.46 27.58 38.47
C HIS A 387 -2.02 28.45 37.29
N LEU A 388 -1.99 27.93 36.06
CA LEU A 388 -1.86 28.78 34.87
C LEU A 388 -3.05 29.74 34.74
N ILE A 389 -4.27 29.28 35.03
CA ILE A 389 -5.45 30.15 35.09
C ILE A 389 -5.33 31.14 36.26
N ASP A 390 -4.88 30.69 37.44
CA ASP A 390 -4.67 31.60 38.58
C ASP A 390 -3.73 32.75 38.24
N MET A 391 -2.68 32.50 37.46
CA MET A 391 -1.76 33.55 37.02
C MET A 391 -2.42 34.62 36.17
N THR A 392 -3.52 34.32 35.47
CA THR A 392 -4.21 35.33 34.66
C THR A 392 -5.11 36.24 35.49
N ILE A 393 -5.68 35.72 36.58
CA ILE A 393 -6.64 36.45 37.43
C ILE A 393 -6.06 36.98 38.75
N ALA A 394 -4.91 36.48 39.19
CA ALA A 394 -4.32 36.85 40.48
C ALA A 394 -3.87 38.32 40.51
N LYS A 395 -4.10 38.97 41.65
CA LYS A 395 -3.53 40.30 41.93
C LYS A 395 -2.01 40.24 42.00
N ASP A 396 -1.47 39.22 42.67
CA ASP A 396 -0.04 38.93 42.71
C ASP A 396 0.27 37.74 41.80
N LYS A 397 0.51 38.05 40.53
CA LYS A 397 0.80 37.03 39.50
C LYS A 397 2.14 36.32 39.73
N ASN A 398 3.11 36.94 40.41
CA ASN A 398 4.39 36.28 40.73
C ASN A 398 4.20 35.21 41.80
N LYS A 399 3.37 35.48 42.82
CA LYS A 399 3.00 34.44 43.80
C LYS A 399 2.27 33.27 43.13
N ALA A 400 1.34 33.56 42.23
CA ALA A 400 0.65 32.52 41.44
C ALA A 400 1.62 31.73 40.56
N PHE A 401 2.62 32.40 39.96
CA PHE A 401 3.68 31.76 39.19
C PHE A 401 4.51 30.76 40.01
N VAL A 402 4.87 31.09 41.25
CA VAL A 402 5.63 30.16 42.13
C VAL A 402 4.83 28.87 42.38
N LEU A 403 3.52 28.99 42.61
CA LEU A 403 2.62 27.84 42.77
C LEU A 403 2.52 27.02 41.48
N MET A 404 2.33 27.70 40.34
CA MET A 404 2.32 27.05 39.02
C MET A 404 3.62 26.28 38.76
N HIS A 405 4.78 26.89 39.05
CA HIS A 405 6.09 26.25 38.91
C HIS A 405 6.18 24.97 39.74
N SER A 406 5.81 25.03 41.03
CA SER A 406 5.84 23.86 41.92
C SER A 406 4.96 22.73 41.39
N GLU A 407 3.72 23.02 40.97
CA GLU A 407 2.82 22.00 40.42
C GLU A 407 3.26 21.48 39.06
N LEU A 408 3.86 22.32 38.20
CA LEU A 408 4.47 21.88 36.95
C LEU A 408 5.63 20.91 37.21
N GLN A 409 6.50 21.19 38.18
CA GLN A 409 7.56 20.26 38.56
C GLN A 409 7.00 18.93 39.09
N ASN A 410 5.95 18.96 39.91
CA ASN A 410 5.30 17.76 40.42
C ASN A 410 4.70 16.93 39.29
N ASP A 411 3.98 17.57 38.36
CA ASP A 411 3.41 16.92 37.17
C ASP A 411 4.49 16.28 36.28
N ILE A 412 5.61 16.98 36.04
CA ILE A 412 6.75 16.43 35.28
C ILE A 412 7.33 15.20 35.98
N VAL A 413 7.53 15.24 37.31
CA VAL A 413 8.07 14.11 38.08
C VAL A 413 7.10 12.92 38.07
N GLU A 414 5.81 13.17 38.23
CA GLU A 414 4.77 12.14 38.20
C GLU A 414 4.70 11.46 36.83
N GLN A 415 4.72 12.23 35.74
CA GLN A 415 4.75 11.67 34.40
C GLN A 415 6.06 10.91 34.14
N ALA A 416 7.21 11.50 34.48
CA ALA A 416 8.51 10.87 34.25
C ALA A 416 8.74 9.59 35.07
N TRP A 417 7.96 9.38 36.14
CA TRP A 417 7.96 8.13 36.90
C TRP A 417 7.45 6.95 36.05
N ASN A 418 6.46 7.19 35.18
CA ASN A 418 6.00 6.19 34.22
C ASN A 418 6.93 6.16 33.00
N LEU A 419 7.80 5.14 32.93
CA LEU A 419 8.86 5.03 31.92
C LEU A 419 8.37 4.97 30.48
N GLU A 420 7.13 4.52 30.26
CA GLU A 420 6.55 4.42 28.92
C GLU A 420 5.89 5.72 28.46
N SER A 421 5.66 6.66 29.38
CA SER A 421 5.01 7.92 29.04
C SER A 421 5.92 8.85 28.23
N GLU A 422 5.36 9.40 27.14
CA GLU A 422 5.96 10.52 26.42
C GLU A 422 5.78 11.81 27.24
N LEU A 423 6.88 12.54 27.44
CA LEU A 423 6.86 13.83 28.12
C LEU A 423 6.62 14.96 27.10
N ASP A 424 5.37 15.13 26.66
CA ASP A 424 4.96 16.20 25.73
C ASP A 424 4.44 17.46 26.47
N TYR A 425 5.25 18.52 26.44
CA TYR A 425 4.95 19.85 26.96
C TYR A 425 5.06 20.91 25.84
N LYS A 426 4.78 20.53 24.58
CA LYS A 426 4.93 21.37 23.37
C LYS A 426 3.95 22.55 23.19
N PRO A 427 3.18 23.01 24.19
CA PRO A 427 2.80 24.43 24.20
C PRO A 427 3.53 25.24 25.28
N LEU A 428 3.98 24.62 26.36
CA LEU A 428 4.68 25.35 27.43
C LEU A 428 6.11 25.70 27.05
N LEU A 429 6.81 24.81 26.35
CA LEU A 429 8.24 24.92 26.15
C LEU A 429 8.58 25.15 24.67
N PRO A 430 9.51 26.09 24.35
CA PRO A 430 9.91 26.34 22.97
C PRO A 430 10.58 25.11 22.38
N LYS A 431 10.27 24.79 21.11
CA LYS A 431 10.96 23.72 20.36
C LYS A 431 12.39 24.14 19.98
N CYS A 432 13.29 23.19 19.86
CA CYS A 432 14.62 23.45 19.30
C CYS A 432 14.55 23.46 17.76
N ASN A 433 14.64 24.63 17.14
CA ASN A 433 14.61 24.76 15.67
C ASN A 433 15.72 23.97 14.97
N ASN A 434 16.91 23.90 15.58
CA ASN A 434 18.05 23.14 15.06
C ASN A 434 17.99 21.63 15.37
N ARG A 435 16.93 21.16 16.06
CA ARG A 435 16.68 19.73 16.39
C ARG A 435 17.80 19.04 17.17
N TYR A 436 18.71 19.78 17.81
CA TYR A 436 19.71 19.23 18.73
C TYR A 436 19.10 18.67 20.03
N ALA A 437 17.84 19.02 20.31
CA ALA A 437 17.07 18.60 21.47
C ALA A 437 15.56 18.67 21.13
N VAL A 438 14.70 18.08 21.97
CA VAL A 438 13.24 18.19 21.80
C VAL A 438 12.79 19.63 22.08
N TYR A 439 13.23 20.18 23.21
CA TYR A 439 12.96 21.55 23.63
C TYR A 439 14.21 22.43 23.59
N CYS A 440 14.05 23.73 23.38
CA CYS A 440 15.15 24.67 23.24
C CYS A 440 15.80 24.99 24.60
N GLU A 441 17.09 24.72 24.72
CA GLU A 441 17.90 24.96 25.94
C GLU A 441 18.78 26.20 25.82
N GLY A 442 18.47 27.11 24.90
CA GLY A 442 19.28 28.30 24.67
C GLY A 442 19.44 29.16 25.91
N ARG A 443 20.57 29.85 26.01
CA ARG A 443 20.85 30.83 27.07
C ARG A 443 21.20 32.18 26.47
N PRO A 444 20.88 33.30 27.14
CA PRO A 444 21.44 34.60 26.79
C PRO A 444 22.97 34.52 26.77
N TRP A 445 23.61 35.02 25.71
CA TRP A 445 25.06 35.12 25.61
C TRP A 445 25.45 36.33 24.75
N GLU A 446 25.83 37.41 25.41
CA GLU A 446 26.12 38.71 24.77
C GLU A 446 24.93 39.18 23.91
N ASP A 447 25.14 39.44 22.62
CA ASP A 447 24.13 39.81 21.63
C ASP A 447 23.42 38.60 20.99
N LYS A 448 23.75 37.38 21.45
CA LYS A 448 23.34 36.12 20.82
C LYS A 448 22.73 35.15 21.82
N ALA A 449 22.26 34.03 21.27
CA ALA A 449 21.92 32.85 22.03
C ALA A 449 23.14 31.90 22.12
N TYR A 450 23.50 31.41 23.30
CA TYR A 450 24.38 30.25 23.46
C TYR A 450 23.58 28.96 23.43
N CYS A 451 24.07 27.95 22.71
CA CYS A 451 23.47 26.61 22.67
C CYS A 451 24.33 25.62 23.49
N PRO A 452 23.85 25.14 24.65
CA PRO A 452 24.59 24.17 25.47
C PRO A 452 24.96 22.88 24.75
N ARG A 453 24.16 22.48 23.75
CA ARG A 453 24.39 21.25 22.97
C ARG A 453 25.58 21.34 22.04
N THR A 454 25.82 22.51 21.46
CA THR A 454 26.90 22.72 20.49
C THR A 454 28.12 23.38 21.11
N GLY A 455 27.99 23.95 22.32
CA GLY A 455 29.07 24.67 22.98
C GLY A 455 29.45 25.99 22.31
N ARG A 456 28.55 26.53 21.47
CA ARG A 456 28.78 27.74 20.66
C ARG A 456 27.49 28.54 20.51
N ALA A 457 27.58 29.68 19.82
CA ALA A 457 26.43 30.50 19.48
C ALA A 457 25.42 29.67 18.68
N CYS A 458 24.15 29.76 19.04
CA CYS A 458 23.05 29.16 18.33
C CYS A 458 22.83 29.96 17.04
N ARG A 459 23.28 29.43 15.90
CA ARG A 459 22.95 30.00 14.58
C ARG A 459 21.71 29.25 14.06
N LEU A 460 20.71 29.97 13.54
CA LEU A 460 19.71 29.34 12.67
C LEU A 460 20.32 29.35 11.27
N ASP A 461 20.51 28.18 10.67
CA ASP A 461 21.28 28.07 9.42
C ASP A 461 20.61 28.74 8.20
N ASN A 462 19.39 29.28 8.31
CA ASN A 462 18.58 29.70 7.15
C ASN A 462 17.83 31.04 7.26
N ASP A 463 18.03 31.87 8.29
CA ASP A 463 17.23 33.09 8.41
C ASP A 463 17.93 34.32 7.80
N SER A 464 17.81 34.46 6.48
CA SER A 464 18.14 35.69 5.75
C SER A 464 17.03 36.75 5.87
N SER A 465 15.94 36.48 6.60
CA SER A 465 14.90 37.48 6.86
C SER A 465 15.31 38.41 8.02
N ASN A 466 16.20 39.33 7.68
CA ASN A 466 16.62 40.47 8.48
C ASN A 466 15.44 41.44 8.73
N ASN A 467 14.44 41.05 9.52
CA ASN A 467 13.49 42.00 10.11
C ASN A 467 14.05 42.57 11.42
N GLY A 468 15.22 43.21 11.36
CA GLY A 468 15.70 44.27 12.28
C GLY A 468 15.72 44.05 13.80
N PHE A 469 15.19 42.96 14.34
CA PHE A 469 15.19 42.66 15.77
C PHE A 469 16.44 41.85 16.09
N TYR A 470 17.47 42.56 16.53
CA TYR A 470 18.80 42.08 16.91
C TYR A 470 18.84 41.05 18.07
N TYR A 471 17.73 40.40 18.43
CA TYR A 471 17.60 39.62 19.68
C TYR A 471 17.23 38.13 19.51
N THR A 472 17.13 37.60 18.27
CA THR A 472 16.55 36.26 18.03
C THR A 472 17.30 35.35 17.07
N GLN A 473 18.53 35.66 16.63
CA GLN A 473 19.30 34.70 15.85
C GLN A 473 19.59 33.45 16.72
N GLY A 474 18.93 32.33 16.42
CA GLY A 474 19.15 31.07 17.14
C GLY A 474 17.96 30.61 17.99
N ALA A 475 18.17 30.69 19.30
CA ALA A 475 17.28 30.12 20.31
C ALA A 475 16.22 31.12 20.77
N LYS A 476 15.01 30.62 21.02
CA LYS A 476 13.91 31.38 21.62
C LYS A 476 14.16 31.58 23.12
N ILE A 477 14.71 32.73 23.48
CA ILE A 477 15.11 33.13 24.84
C ILE A 477 14.35 34.37 25.32
N TYR A 478 14.08 35.31 24.40
CA TYR A 478 13.31 36.52 24.69
C TYR A 478 11.87 36.36 24.17
N PRO A 479 10.89 36.96 24.86
CA PRO A 479 9.50 36.92 24.42
C PRO A 479 9.31 37.71 23.13
N ASP A 480 8.54 37.13 22.21
CA ASP A 480 7.98 37.86 21.07
C ASP A 480 6.46 37.72 21.10
N ILE A 481 5.80 38.69 21.74
CA ILE A 481 4.34 38.72 21.87
C ILE A 481 3.62 39.09 20.56
N SER A 482 4.36 39.46 19.51
CA SER A 482 3.80 39.71 18.18
C SER A 482 3.55 38.42 17.38
N LEU A 483 4.11 37.30 17.84
CA LEU A 483 3.87 35.98 17.26
C LEU A 483 2.39 35.60 17.37
N ASP A 484 1.91 34.82 16.39
CA ASP A 484 0.63 34.14 16.53
C ASP A 484 0.62 33.21 17.75
N TRP A 485 -0.50 33.14 18.46
CA TRP A 485 -0.66 32.38 19.70
C TRP A 485 -0.30 30.90 19.56
N THR A 486 -0.40 30.32 18.35
CA THR A 486 0.03 28.93 18.08
C THR A 486 1.54 28.72 18.22
N HIS A 487 2.32 29.80 18.16
CA HIS A 487 3.77 29.81 18.31
C HIS A 487 4.22 30.28 19.71
N TRP A 488 3.27 30.67 20.57
CA TRP A 488 3.58 31.07 21.93
C TRP A 488 4.07 29.88 22.75
N SER A 489 5.03 30.19 23.61
CA SER A 489 5.50 29.34 24.69
C SER A 489 5.24 30.05 26.02
N MET A 490 5.65 29.43 27.12
CA MET A 490 5.60 30.06 28.44
C MET A 490 6.38 31.39 28.49
N ILE A 491 7.38 31.60 27.61
CA ILE A 491 8.11 32.88 27.51
C ILE A 491 7.15 34.02 27.12
N GLU A 492 6.41 33.84 26.03
CA GLU A 492 5.43 34.84 25.55
C GLU A 492 4.29 35.02 26.55
N PHE A 493 3.77 33.92 27.09
CA PHE A 493 2.67 33.97 28.05
C PHE A 493 3.03 34.74 29.33
N LEU A 494 4.21 34.49 29.90
CA LEU A 494 4.70 35.24 31.06
C LEU A 494 4.84 36.73 30.75
N SER A 495 5.39 37.06 29.57
CA SER A 495 5.53 38.44 29.12
C SER A 495 4.16 39.13 28.94
N ALA A 496 3.20 38.46 28.30
CA ALA A 496 1.84 38.97 28.11
C ALA A 496 1.13 39.25 29.44
N LEU A 497 1.44 38.46 30.48
CA LEU A 497 0.90 38.66 31.82
C LEU A 497 1.66 39.70 32.65
N ASN A 498 2.77 40.26 32.16
CA ASN A 498 3.72 41.08 32.91
C ASN A 498 4.31 40.35 34.14
N VAL A 499 4.58 39.05 33.99
CA VAL A 499 5.21 38.21 35.02
C VAL A 499 6.69 38.07 34.70
N SER A 500 7.54 38.50 35.64
CA SER A 500 8.97 38.21 35.61
C SER A 500 9.26 37.09 36.61
N PRO A 501 9.53 35.85 36.18
CA PRO A 501 9.82 34.72 37.07
C PRO A 501 10.79 35.07 38.20
N ARG A 502 10.33 34.97 39.44
CA ARG A 502 11.14 35.15 40.65
C ARG A 502 11.06 33.88 41.48
N LEU A 503 12.06 33.03 41.33
CA LEU A 503 12.27 31.88 42.22
C LEU A 503 13.53 32.17 43.04
N PRO A 504 13.60 31.78 44.33
CA PRO A 504 14.80 31.96 45.14
C PRO A 504 16.07 31.42 44.46
N GLU A 505 15.89 30.33 43.71
CA GLU A 505 16.93 29.61 43.00
C GLU A 505 17.18 30.16 41.59
N LEU A 506 16.36 31.04 41.02
CA LEU A 506 16.53 31.48 39.63
C LEU A 506 17.34 32.78 39.54
N PHE A 507 18.59 32.67 39.07
CA PHE A 507 19.48 33.84 38.93
C PHE A 507 18.99 34.86 37.88
N ASN A 508 18.54 34.38 36.72
CA ASN A 508 18.04 35.22 35.63
C ASN A 508 16.62 34.78 35.25
N SER A 509 15.64 35.69 35.38
CA SER A 509 14.23 35.42 35.10
C SER A 509 13.99 34.97 33.66
N ASN A 510 14.76 35.49 32.70
CA ASN A 510 14.65 35.17 31.28
C ASN A 510 15.09 33.72 30.96
N GLU A 511 15.84 33.06 31.84
CA GLU A 511 16.29 31.68 31.61
C GLU A 511 15.29 30.63 32.07
N TYR A 512 14.24 31.03 32.82
CA TYR A 512 13.32 30.09 33.46
C TYR A 512 12.81 29.00 32.50
N THR A 513 12.19 29.40 31.40
CA THR A 513 11.56 28.45 30.46
C THR A 513 12.58 27.53 29.80
N ASN A 514 13.71 28.05 29.34
CA ASN A 514 14.75 27.23 28.71
C ASN A 514 15.45 26.31 29.71
N ARG A 515 15.44 26.61 31.01
CA ARG A 515 15.98 25.74 32.06
C ARG A 515 15.03 24.60 32.41
N VAL A 516 13.73 24.86 32.47
CA VAL A 516 12.71 23.81 32.52
C VAL A 516 12.84 22.90 31.29
N ALA A 517 13.00 23.47 30.10
CA ALA A 517 13.27 22.71 28.87
C ALA A 517 14.54 21.84 28.96
N GLY A 518 15.63 22.38 29.51
CA GLY A 518 16.87 21.63 29.72
C GLY A 518 16.70 20.46 30.67
N TRP A 519 16.01 20.65 31.79
CA TRP A 519 15.68 19.57 32.71
C TRP A 519 14.82 18.49 32.04
N LEU A 520 13.77 18.89 31.32
CA LEU A 520 12.88 17.95 30.65
C LEU A 520 13.60 17.13 29.58
N ASN A 521 14.46 17.76 28.78
CA ASN A 521 15.31 17.05 27.83
C ASN A 521 16.24 16.05 28.54
N ARG A 522 16.79 16.36 29.73
CA ARG A 522 17.55 15.37 30.51
C ARG A 522 16.68 14.18 30.93
N LEU A 523 15.45 14.44 31.38
CA LEU A 523 14.50 13.38 31.76
C LEU A 523 14.08 12.51 30.57
N ILE A 524 14.12 13.04 29.35
CA ILE A 524 13.90 12.27 28.12
C ILE A 524 15.14 11.42 27.78
N GLU A 525 16.33 12.00 27.87
CA GLU A 525 17.57 11.36 27.39
C GLU A 525 18.21 10.37 28.37
N ILE A 526 18.19 10.69 29.66
CA ILE A 526 18.91 9.95 30.72
C ILE A 526 17.99 9.63 31.89
N ARG A 527 16.71 9.35 31.61
CA ARG A 527 15.63 9.10 32.59
C ARG A 527 16.05 8.18 33.74
N GLU A 528 16.65 7.04 33.42
CA GLU A 528 17.11 6.06 34.42
C GLU A 528 18.17 6.62 35.36
N ARG A 529 19.10 7.43 34.85
CA ARG A 529 20.11 8.09 35.69
C ARG A 529 19.50 9.21 36.53
N LEU A 530 18.39 9.82 36.10
CA LEU A 530 17.70 10.86 36.86
C LEU A 530 16.71 10.33 37.90
N LYS A 531 16.86 9.08 38.37
CA LYS A 531 16.12 8.55 39.52
C LYS A 531 16.92 8.67 40.81
N CYS A 532 16.24 8.85 41.93
CA CYS A 532 16.82 8.70 43.25
C CYS A 532 17.21 7.23 43.49
N ASN A 533 18.42 6.97 44.00
CA ASN A 533 18.87 5.61 44.31
C ASN A 533 18.12 4.97 45.49
N VAL A 534 17.41 5.78 46.30
CA VAL A 534 16.69 5.32 47.50
C VAL A 534 15.22 5.05 47.18
N CYS A 535 14.48 6.06 46.72
CA CYS A 535 13.04 5.92 46.47
C CYS A 535 12.66 5.74 45.00
N GLY A 536 13.63 5.73 44.08
CA GLY A 536 13.38 5.61 42.64
C GLY A 536 12.80 6.85 41.96
N LYS A 537 12.45 7.91 42.71
CA LYS A 537 11.70 9.06 42.16
C LYS A 537 12.56 9.87 41.19
N PRO A 538 12.00 10.35 40.08
CA PRO A 538 12.69 11.33 39.24
C PRO A 538 13.16 12.51 40.07
N LEU A 539 14.42 12.87 39.90
CA LEU A 539 15.05 13.98 40.60
C LEU A 539 14.55 15.31 40.04
N LYS A 540 14.33 16.29 40.92
CA LYS A 540 13.99 17.67 40.56
C LYS A 540 15.26 18.44 40.23
N SER A 541 15.18 19.32 39.23
CA SER A 541 16.25 20.26 38.91
C SER A 541 16.36 21.32 39.99
N ASN A 542 17.56 21.54 40.52
CA ASN A 542 17.86 22.71 41.34
C ASN A 542 18.14 23.89 40.41
N MET A 543 17.33 24.94 40.50
CA MET A 543 17.47 26.09 39.61
C MET A 543 18.61 27.04 40.05
N GLU A 544 19.24 26.89 41.21
CA GLU A 544 20.31 27.79 41.67
C GLU A 544 21.61 27.65 40.82
N TYR A 545 21.86 26.45 40.31
CA TYR A 545 23.15 26.10 39.73
C TYR A 545 23.13 26.15 38.20
N SER A 546 23.59 27.28 37.63
CA SER A 546 23.99 27.38 36.21
C SER A 546 25.06 28.45 35.93
N LYS A 547 25.91 28.79 36.93
CA LYS A 547 26.88 29.90 36.83
C LYS A 547 27.84 29.82 35.63
N ASN A 548 28.10 28.62 35.10
CA ASN A 548 29.00 28.40 33.95
C ASN A 548 28.23 27.90 32.72
N LEU A 549 28.77 28.15 31.52
CA LEU A 549 28.30 27.63 30.21
C LEU A 549 28.49 26.10 30.09
N ALA A 550 27.92 25.35 31.03
CA ALA A 550 27.93 23.90 31.04
C ALA A 550 27.16 23.33 29.84
N ARG A 551 27.48 22.08 29.48
CA ARG A 551 26.81 21.36 28.38
C ARG A 551 25.33 21.13 28.63
N TYR A 552 24.91 21.10 29.89
CA TYR A 552 23.50 21.04 30.29
C TYR A 552 23.02 22.38 30.81
N ASN A 553 21.76 22.70 30.53
CA ASN A 553 21.11 23.88 31.13
C ASN A 553 20.75 23.70 32.62
N SER A 554 20.73 22.44 33.09
CA SER A 554 20.62 22.06 34.49
C SER A 554 21.55 20.88 34.77
N THR A 555 22.43 21.02 35.77
CA THR A 555 23.42 20.00 36.15
C THR A 555 23.28 19.54 37.60
N VAL A 556 22.44 20.18 38.41
CA VAL A 556 22.28 19.84 39.82
C VAL A 556 20.83 19.45 40.05
N PHE A 557 20.63 18.31 40.68
CA PHE A 557 19.33 17.71 40.93
C PHE A 557 19.20 17.33 42.40
N TYR A 558 17.99 17.09 42.87
CA TYR A 558 17.76 16.61 44.22
C TYR A 558 16.52 15.73 44.28
N CYS A 559 16.49 14.83 45.26
CA CYS A 559 15.32 13.99 45.51
C CYS A 559 14.20 14.83 46.14
N PRO A 560 12.94 14.77 45.65
CA PRO A 560 11.81 15.46 46.27
C PRO A 560 11.63 15.12 47.76
N ASP A 561 11.96 13.89 48.16
CA ASP A 561 11.91 13.42 49.55
C ASP A 561 13.22 13.71 50.34
N ASN A 562 14.12 14.54 49.78
CA ASN A 562 15.40 14.95 50.38
C ASN A 562 16.39 13.81 50.70
N HIS A 563 16.36 12.71 49.96
CA HIS A 563 17.36 11.65 50.04
C HIS A 563 18.69 12.08 49.37
N GLY A 564 19.76 12.22 50.16
CA GLY A 564 21.13 12.36 49.64
C GLY A 564 21.54 13.77 49.18
N GLY A 565 20.76 14.80 49.49
CA GLY A 565 21.08 16.19 49.17
C GLY A 565 21.14 16.49 47.67
N GLN A 566 22.07 17.36 47.28
CA GLN A 566 22.28 17.76 45.89
C GLN A 566 23.14 16.75 45.12
N ILE A 567 22.68 16.36 43.94
CA ILE A 567 23.30 15.39 43.05
C ILE A 567 23.72 16.13 41.77
N TYR A 568 25.01 16.13 41.45
CA TYR A 568 25.51 16.70 40.20
C TYR A 568 25.53 15.64 39.11
N ILE A 569 24.89 15.94 37.98
CA ILE A 569 24.89 15.10 36.77
C ILE A 569 25.25 15.96 35.57
N SER A 570 26.26 15.51 34.81
CA SER A 570 26.75 16.16 33.59
C SER A 570 27.23 15.12 32.57
N HIS A 571 27.77 15.58 31.44
CA HIS A 571 28.59 14.74 30.55
C HIS A 571 30.04 15.21 30.61
N CYS A 572 30.96 14.25 30.57
CA CYS A 572 32.37 14.52 30.37
C CYS A 572 32.59 15.26 29.04
N TRP A 573 33.34 16.35 29.09
CA TRP A 573 33.65 17.11 27.88
C TRP A 573 34.58 16.35 26.93
N SER A 574 35.40 15.44 27.46
CA SER A 574 36.37 14.62 26.70
C SER A 574 35.71 13.36 26.14
N CYS A 575 35.32 12.40 26.99
CA CYS A 575 34.79 11.10 26.53
C CYS A 575 33.25 11.03 26.39
N HIS A 576 32.53 12.10 26.74
CA HIS A 576 31.06 12.18 26.66
C HIS A 576 30.27 11.18 27.52
N LYS A 577 30.92 10.40 28.39
CA LYS A 577 30.23 9.59 29.39
C LYS A 577 29.62 10.47 30.48
N ILE A 578 28.57 9.97 31.12
CA ILE A 578 27.87 10.67 32.20
C ILE A 578 28.80 10.79 33.41
N ILE A 579 28.85 11.99 33.98
CA ILE A 579 29.45 12.25 35.29
C ILE A 579 28.30 12.29 36.28
N ASP A 580 28.37 11.50 37.33
CA ASP A 580 27.36 11.39 38.37
C ASP A 580 28.05 11.47 39.73
N SER A 581 27.71 12.49 40.53
CA SER A 581 28.36 12.71 41.83
C SER A 581 28.09 11.61 42.85
N ARG A 582 27.13 10.72 42.59
CA ARG A 582 26.88 9.53 43.42
C ARG A 582 27.91 8.43 43.18
N GLU A 583 28.48 8.39 41.97
CA GLU A 583 29.51 7.42 41.61
C GLU A 583 30.91 7.92 41.97
N CYS A 584 31.15 9.23 41.89
CA CYS A 584 32.41 9.85 42.24
C CYS A 584 32.22 11.25 42.81
N GLN A 585 32.62 11.44 44.07
CA GLN A 585 32.61 12.74 44.73
C GLN A 585 33.89 13.54 44.55
N HIS A 586 34.92 12.95 43.94
CA HIS A 586 36.21 13.60 43.74
C HIS A 586 36.08 14.78 42.75
N ARG A 587 36.68 15.90 43.14
CA ARG A 587 36.74 17.13 42.35
C ARG A 587 38.21 17.52 42.13
N ASP A 588 38.49 18.09 40.98
CA ASP A 588 39.82 18.65 40.70
C ASP A 588 40.05 19.97 41.46
N GLU A 589 41.25 20.56 41.30
CA GLU A 589 41.62 21.83 41.92
C GLU A 589 40.69 23.00 41.49
N GLY A 590 40.08 22.90 40.31
CA GLY A 590 39.08 23.84 39.81
C GLY A 590 37.67 23.62 40.38
N GLY A 591 37.48 22.61 41.23
CA GLY A 591 36.19 22.27 41.84
C GLY A 591 35.23 21.50 40.92
N PHE A 592 35.69 20.99 39.78
CA PHE A 592 34.90 20.21 38.83
C PHE A 592 34.98 18.71 39.15
N TYR A 593 33.84 18.02 39.04
CA TYR A 593 33.80 16.56 39.20
C TYR A 593 34.64 15.85 38.14
N VAL A 594 35.48 14.90 38.59
CA VAL A 594 36.35 14.12 37.72
C VAL A 594 35.59 12.95 37.09
N CYS A 595 35.73 12.77 35.78
CA CYS A 595 35.10 11.67 35.05
C CYS A 595 35.77 10.32 35.39
N THR A 596 35.01 9.41 35.99
CA THR A 596 35.48 8.05 36.35
C THR A 596 35.92 7.21 35.15
N ASN A 597 35.45 7.52 33.94
CA ASN A 597 35.77 6.77 32.74
C ASN A 597 37.11 7.17 32.09
N CYS A 598 37.54 8.43 32.22
CA CYS A 598 38.73 8.92 31.50
C CYS A 598 39.64 9.85 32.32
N GLY A 599 39.33 10.07 33.60
CA GLY A 599 40.10 10.93 34.50
C GLY A 599 40.01 12.43 34.20
N SER A 600 39.24 12.85 33.19
CA SER A 600 39.14 14.28 32.83
C SER A 600 38.39 15.09 33.89
N GLY A 601 38.98 16.20 34.33
CA GLY A 601 38.38 17.25 35.16
C GLY A 601 38.07 18.53 34.34
N SER A 602 38.47 19.70 34.85
CA SER A 602 38.35 20.99 34.15
C SER A 602 39.12 21.01 32.83
N LYS A 603 38.59 21.75 31.84
CA LYS A 603 39.23 21.92 30.52
C LYS A 603 40.57 22.68 30.58
N ALA A 604 40.84 23.38 31.66
CA ALA A 604 41.97 24.31 31.78
C ALA A 604 43.24 23.68 32.40
N LEU A 605 43.22 22.40 32.80
CA LEU A 605 44.34 21.77 33.52
C LEU A 605 44.88 20.47 32.91
N THR A 606 44.51 20.13 31.66
CA THR A 606 45.08 18.96 30.98
C THR A 606 46.45 19.28 30.37
N VAL A 607 47.42 19.67 31.20
CA VAL A 607 48.82 19.35 30.96
C VAL A 607 49.07 18.07 31.73
N ILE A 608 48.79 16.93 31.10
CA ILE A 608 49.36 15.66 31.58
C ILE A 608 50.85 15.81 31.31
N ARG A 609 51.64 16.01 32.38
CA ARG A 609 53.08 15.73 32.31
C ARG A 609 53.21 14.22 32.18
N ASP A 610 53.86 13.79 31.10
CA ASP A 610 54.29 12.41 30.84
C ASP A 610 55.03 11.80 32.05
#